data_AF-A0A1G9W017-F1
#
_entry.id   AF-A0A1G9W017-F1
#
_cell.length_a   1.000
_cell.length_b   1.000
_cell.length_c   1.000
_cell.angle_alpha   90.00
_cell.angle_beta   90.00
_cell.angle_gamma   90.00
#
_symmetry.space_group_name_H-M   'P 1'
#
loop_
_entity.id
_entity.type
_entity.pdbx_description
1 polymer ?
#
loop_
_entity_poly.entity_id
_entity_poly.type
_entity_poly.pdbx_seq_one_letter_code
_entity_poly.pdbx_strand_id
1 'polypeptide(L)'
;MEELAHQACIAGISWEEDHITFCDVTARVAHLQMITRQVSSKLEHTFRQTGPSILLTPCPHETHLFGLQLLDLAFREAGWAVTRSGSKGEWPGDLLAQAHYDVVGLSLSSDGLVPHLRDEITRLRRVSRNQSLRVLVGGPCFDRGDADIGSVGADAYAPDAWSAPTVAEEIVHEEKLICAGISIS
;
A
#
# COMPACT_ATOMS: atom_id res chain seq x y z
N MET A 1 -22.82 11.52 -0.59
CA MET A 1 -21.44 11.19 -0.19
C MET A 1 -21.27 11.36 1.30
N GLU A 2 -21.82 12.45 1.89
CA GLU A 2 -21.91 12.68 3.35
C GLU A 2 -22.52 11.54 4.17
N GLU A 3 -23.59 10.90 3.69
CA GLU A 3 -24.25 9.80 4.39
C GLU A 3 -23.30 8.63 4.70
N LEU A 4 -22.45 8.25 3.73
CA LEU A 4 -21.51 7.12 3.90
C LEU A 4 -20.34 7.47 4.82
N ALA A 5 -19.87 8.72 4.78
CA ALA A 5 -18.83 9.21 5.68
C ALA A 5 -19.34 9.28 7.13
N HIS A 6 -20.60 9.69 7.32
CA HIS A 6 -21.24 9.71 8.63
C HIS A 6 -21.40 8.30 9.22
N GLN A 7 -21.84 7.33 8.39
CA GLN A 7 -21.96 5.93 8.82
C GLN A 7 -20.60 5.29 9.13
N ALA A 8 -19.54 5.63 8.38
CA ALA A 8 -18.18 5.17 8.67
C ALA A 8 -17.63 5.76 9.98
N CYS A 9 -17.92 7.03 10.28
CA CYS A 9 -17.50 7.69 11.51
C CYS A 9 -18.24 7.13 12.75
N ILE A 10 -19.57 6.94 12.66
CA ILE A 10 -20.34 6.29 13.72
C ILE A 10 -19.86 4.85 13.97
N ALA A 11 -19.53 4.11 12.90
CA ALA A 11 -18.96 2.78 13.04
C ALA A 11 -17.60 2.80 13.75
N GLY A 12 -16.76 3.83 13.51
CA GLY A 12 -15.48 4.03 14.20
C GLY A 12 -15.61 4.42 15.67
N ILE A 13 -16.57 5.27 16.04
CA ILE A 13 -16.81 5.66 17.44
C ILE A 13 -17.28 4.44 18.27
N SER A 14 -18.06 3.55 17.67
CA SER A 14 -18.48 2.28 18.29
C SER A 14 -17.32 1.28 18.49
N TRP A 15 -16.12 1.52 17.94
CA TRP A 15 -14.94 0.67 18.16
C TRP A 15 -14.27 0.89 19.52
N GLU A 16 -14.36 2.07 20.12
CA GLU A 16 -13.64 2.38 21.37
C GLU A 16 -14.27 1.74 22.62
N GLU A 17 -15.46 1.15 22.51
CA GLU A 17 -16.22 0.60 23.65
C GLU A 17 -16.02 -0.91 23.89
N ASP A 18 -15.00 -1.53 23.28
CA ASP A 18 -14.34 -2.80 23.69
C ASP A 18 -15.22 -4.02 24.04
N HIS A 19 -16.39 -4.16 23.42
CA HIS A 19 -17.28 -5.31 23.58
C HIS A 19 -17.75 -5.86 22.22
N ILE A 20 -16.85 -6.49 21.47
CA ILE A 20 -17.17 -7.03 20.14
C ILE A 20 -16.73 -8.50 20.04
N THR A 21 -17.65 -9.39 19.65
CA THR A 21 -17.35 -10.81 19.43
C THR A 21 -16.71 -11.02 18.05
N PHE A 22 -15.97 -12.12 17.85
CA PHE A 22 -15.29 -12.42 16.58
C PHE A 22 -16.23 -12.41 15.34
N CYS A 23 -17.49 -12.78 15.53
CA CYS A 23 -18.52 -12.74 14.49
C CYS A 23 -18.84 -11.30 14.05
N ASP A 24 -18.90 -10.37 15.00
CA ASP A 24 -19.18 -8.95 14.75
C ASP A 24 -18.01 -8.27 14.03
N VAL A 25 -16.77 -8.64 14.35
CA VAL A 25 -15.57 -8.19 13.62
C VAL A 25 -15.62 -8.64 12.16
N THR A 26 -15.97 -9.91 11.92
CA THR A 26 -16.05 -10.47 10.56
C THR A 26 -17.13 -9.77 9.73
N ALA A 27 -18.32 -9.55 10.29
CA ALA A 27 -19.41 -8.85 9.62
C ALA A 27 -19.04 -7.38 9.31
N ARG A 28 -18.36 -6.72 10.24
CA ARG A 28 -17.89 -5.33 10.07
C ARG A 28 -16.79 -5.21 9.01
N VAL A 29 -15.82 -6.14 8.99
CA VAL A 29 -14.81 -6.20 7.92
C VAL A 29 -15.45 -6.48 6.57
N ALA A 30 -16.42 -7.39 6.49
CA ALA A 30 -17.15 -7.66 5.24
C ALA A 30 -17.92 -6.41 4.75
N HIS A 31 -18.50 -5.64 5.67
CA HIS A 31 -19.20 -4.40 5.34
C HIS A 31 -18.24 -3.33 4.81
N LEU A 32 -17.11 -3.12 5.47
CA LEU A 32 -16.06 -2.20 4.99
C LEU A 32 -15.54 -2.63 3.62
N GLN A 33 -15.24 -3.92 3.43
CA GLN A 33 -14.83 -4.47 2.14
C GLN A 33 -15.88 -4.22 1.05
N MET A 34 -17.17 -4.33 1.37
CA MET A 34 -18.25 -4.07 0.42
C MET A 34 -18.30 -2.59 0.00
N ILE A 35 -18.19 -1.67 0.97
CA ILE A 35 -18.14 -0.22 0.72
C ILE A 35 -16.91 0.12 -0.14
N THR A 36 -15.73 -0.38 0.23
CA THR A 36 -14.49 -0.16 -0.53
C THR A 36 -14.66 -0.62 -1.98
N ARG A 37 -15.18 -1.84 -2.22
CA ARG A 37 -15.42 -2.35 -3.58
C ARG A 37 -16.36 -1.46 -4.39
N GLN A 38 -17.44 -0.97 -3.78
CA GLN A 38 -18.42 -0.08 -4.45
C GLN A 38 -17.84 1.30 -4.78
N VAL A 39 -16.93 1.81 -3.96
CA VAL A 39 -16.22 3.06 -4.23
C VAL A 39 -15.18 2.84 -5.32
N SER A 40 -14.33 1.81 -5.21
CA SER A 40 -13.31 1.48 -6.22
C SER A 40 -13.90 1.31 -7.62
N SER A 41 -15.04 0.62 -7.76
CA SER A 41 -15.70 0.42 -9.07
C SER A 41 -16.17 1.73 -9.72
N LYS A 42 -16.51 2.75 -8.92
CA LYS A 42 -16.93 4.05 -9.44
C LYS A 42 -15.74 4.92 -9.86
N LEU A 43 -14.59 4.76 -9.20
CA LEU A 43 -13.38 5.52 -9.51
C LEU A 43 -12.66 5.00 -10.78
N GLU A 44 -12.85 3.72 -11.15
CA GLU A 44 -12.26 3.13 -12.36
C GLU A 44 -12.62 3.85 -13.67
N HIS A 45 -13.64 4.72 -13.69
CA HIS A 45 -14.07 5.45 -14.90
C HIS A 45 -13.78 6.96 -14.89
N THR A 46 -13.20 7.51 -13.81
CA THR A 46 -13.13 8.98 -13.66
C THR A 46 -11.70 9.54 -13.70
N PHE A 47 -10.67 8.78 -13.34
CA PHE A 47 -9.31 9.33 -13.23
C PHE A 47 -8.46 9.03 -14.46
N ARG A 48 -8.01 10.10 -15.13
CA ARG A 48 -6.96 10.03 -16.15
C ARG A 48 -5.62 9.89 -15.42
N GLN A 49 -5.16 8.65 -15.26
CA GLN A 49 -3.93 8.29 -14.54
C GLN A 49 -2.71 8.89 -15.26
N THR A 50 -2.27 10.06 -14.82
CA THR A 50 -1.12 10.81 -15.38
C THR A 50 -0.02 11.05 -14.36
N GLY A 51 -0.26 10.69 -13.10
CA GLY A 51 0.72 10.74 -12.01
C GLY A 51 1.68 9.56 -12.01
N PRO A 52 2.58 9.51 -11.02
CA PRO A 52 3.48 8.38 -10.83
C PRO A 52 2.74 7.05 -10.62
N SER A 53 3.47 5.96 -10.85
CA SER A 53 2.96 4.61 -10.93
C SER A 53 3.38 3.78 -9.71
N ILE A 54 2.43 3.04 -9.15
CA ILE A 54 2.65 2.17 -8.00
C ILE A 54 2.18 0.74 -8.26
N LEU A 55 3.03 -0.23 -7.92
CA LEU A 55 2.68 -1.63 -7.83
C LEU A 55 2.39 -1.99 -6.37
N LEU A 56 1.14 -2.30 -6.05
CA LEU A 56 0.73 -2.78 -4.73
C LEU A 56 0.79 -4.30 -4.68
N THR A 57 1.45 -4.83 -3.65
CA THR A 57 1.68 -6.26 -3.52
C THR A 57 1.58 -6.72 -2.05
N PRO A 58 0.94 -7.88 -1.79
CA PRO A 58 1.03 -8.48 -0.47
C PRO A 58 2.44 -9.00 -0.24
N CYS A 59 2.92 -8.94 1.00
CA CYS A 59 4.13 -9.69 1.36
C CYS A 59 3.92 -11.19 1.05
N PRO A 60 4.96 -11.93 0.63
CA PRO A 60 4.87 -13.38 0.50
C PRO A 60 4.27 -14.02 1.75
N HIS A 61 3.33 -14.96 1.54
CA HIS A 61 2.54 -15.65 2.58
C HIS A 61 1.50 -14.79 3.34
N GLU A 62 1.31 -13.53 2.96
CA GLU A 62 0.27 -12.68 3.53
C GLU A 62 -1.12 -13.07 2.98
N THR A 63 -2.10 -13.17 3.87
CA THR A 63 -3.50 -13.50 3.55
C THR A 63 -4.44 -12.32 3.77
N HIS A 64 -3.98 -11.29 4.48
CA HIS A 64 -4.73 -10.07 4.75
C HIS A 64 -4.61 -9.05 3.60
N LEU A 65 -5.50 -9.18 2.60
CA LEU A 65 -5.51 -8.30 1.41
C LEU A 65 -6.29 -6.99 1.59
N PHE A 66 -6.91 -6.76 2.75
CA PHE A 66 -7.77 -5.60 2.97
C PHE A 66 -6.99 -4.28 2.93
N GLY A 67 -5.79 -4.23 3.52
CA GLY A 67 -4.94 -3.03 3.48
C GLY A 67 -4.59 -2.61 2.05
N LEU A 68 -4.37 -3.56 1.15
CA LEU A 68 -4.12 -3.29 -0.26
C LEU A 68 -5.34 -2.72 -1.00
N GLN A 69 -6.56 -3.08 -0.59
CA GLN A 69 -7.78 -2.50 -1.16
C GLN A 69 -7.95 -1.03 -0.77
N LEU A 70 -7.60 -0.69 0.48
CA LEU A 70 -7.56 0.70 0.91
C LEU A 70 -6.46 1.45 0.17
N LEU A 71 -5.23 0.92 0.10
CA LEU A 71 -4.16 1.55 -0.67
C LEU A 71 -4.55 1.80 -2.14
N ASP A 72 -5.19 0.84 -2.82
CA ASP A 72 -5.67 1.02 -4.20
C ASP A 72 -6.66 2.18 -4.32
N LEU A 73 -7.55 2.34 -3.33
CA LEU A 73 -8.46 3.47 -3.25
C LEU A 73 -7.70 4.80 -3.04
N ALA A 74 -6.81 4.86 -2.06
CA ALA A 74 -6.06 6.07 -1.70
C ALA A 74 -5.24 6.61 -2.88
N PHE A 75 -4.46 5.71 -3.50
CA PHE A 75 -3.56 6.08 -4.57
C PHE A 75 -4.32 6.50 -5.83
N ARG A 76 -5.44 5.83 -6.15
CA ARG A 76 -6.30 6.25 -7.27
C ARG A 76 -6.94 7.61 -7.01
N GLU A 77 -7.38 7.88 -5.79
CA GLU A 77 -7.91 9.20 -5.40
C GLU A 77 -6.84 10.30 -5.51
N ALA A 78 -5.60 9.98 -5.16
CA ALA A 78 -4.43 10.84 -5.35
C ALA A 78 -3.95 10.94 -6.82
N GLY A 79 -4.62 10.29 -7.78
CA GLY A 79 -4.32 10.40 -9.21
C GLY A 79 -3.17 9.50 -9.71
N TRP A 80 -2.73 8.53 -8.91
CA TRP A 80 -1.67 7.60 -9.27
C TRP A 80 -2.15 6.50 -10.23
N ALA A 81 -1.20 5.97 -11.02
CA ALA A 81 -1.41 4.77 -11.81
C ALA A 81 -1.18 3.52 -10.94
N VAL A 82 -2.25 2.86 -10.50
CA VAL A 82 -2.17 1.73 -9.56
C VAL A 82 -2.29 0.39 -10.28
N THR A 83 -1.33 -0.50 -10.03
CA THR A 83 -1.43 -1.93 -10.38
C THR A 83 -1.41 -2.77 -9.11
N ARG A 84 -2.21 -3.83 -9.03
CA ARG A 84 -2.20 -4.79 -7.91
C ARG A 84 -1.71 -6.16 -8.37
N SER A 85 -0.72 -6.71 -7.68
CA SER A 85 -0.30 -8.11 -7.85
C SER A 85 -1.07 -9.05 -6.90
N GLY A 86 -1.03 -10.36 -7.16
CA GLY A 86 -1.55 -11.37 -6.22
C GLY A 86 -3.00 -11.82 -6.43
N SER A 87 -3.76 -11.28 -7.40
CA SER A 87 -5.10 -11.81 -7.72
C SER A 87 -5.07 -13.18 -8.42
N LYS A 88 -3.90 -13.59 -8.96
CA LYS A 88 -3.70 -14.83 -9.72
C LYS A 88 -2.49 -15.68 -9.30
N GLY A 89 -1.86 -15.36 -8.15
CA GLY A 89 -0.64 -16.04 -7.71
C GLY A 89 0.61 -15.69 -8.52
N GLU A 90 0.55 -14.62 -9.32
CA GLU A 90 1.69 -14.09 -10.07
C GLU A 90 2.70 -13.44 -9.10
N TRP A 91 3.99 -13.72 -9.32
CA TRP A 91 5.05 -13.08 -8.56
C TRP A 91 5.19 -11.60 -8.99
N PRO A 92 5.15 -10.62 -8.06
CA PRO A 92 5.24 -9.19 -8.40
C PRO A 92 6.47 -8.81 -9.24
N GLY A 93 7.57 -9.58 -9.14
CA GLY A 93 8.76 -9.36 -9.94
C GLY A 93 8.54 -9.48 -11.45
N ASP A 94 7.59 -10.30 -11.90
CA ASP A 94 7.29 -10.45 -13.32
C ASP A 94 6.67 -9.17 -13.90
N LEU A 95 5.85 -8.47 -13.12
CA LEU A 95 5.27 -7.18 -13.50
C LEU A 95 6.35 -6.09 -13.53
N LEU A 96 7.20 -6.05 -12.51
CA LEU A 96 8.33 -5.12 -12.43
C LEU A 96 9.35 -5.31 -13.56
N ALA A 97 9.48 -6.53 -14.09
CA ALA A 97 10.33 -6.83 -15.24
C ALA A 97 9.71 -6.44 -16.58
N GLN A 98 8.37 -6.35 -16.66
CA GLN A 98 7.64 -6.07 -17.90
C GLN A 98 7.33 -4.57 -18.07
N ALA A 99 6.95 -3.90 -16.99
CA ALA A 99 6.52 -2.51 -16.98
C ALA A 99 7.36 -1.64 -16.03
N HIS A 100 7.34 -0.33 -16.27
CA HIS A 100 7.98 0.64 -15.39
C HIS A 100 7.04 0.99 -14.23
N TYR A 101 7.56 0.96 -13.02
CA TYR A 101 6.87 1.42 -11.81
C TYR A 101 7.79 2.35 -11.02
N ASP A 102 7.25 3.46 -10.51
CA ASP A 102 8.00 4.41 -9.70
C ASP A 102 8.14 3.89 -8.26
N VAL A 103 7.06 3.29 -7.75
CA VAL A 103 6.99 2.76 -6.37
C VAL A 103 6.46 1.32 -6.36
N VAL A 104 6.97 0.51 -5.45
CA VAL A 104 6.32 -0.74 -5.02
C VAL A 104 5.85 -0.59 -3.58
N GLY A 105 4.57 -0.85 -3.33
CA GLY A 105 3.95 -0.81 -2.01
C GLY A 105 3.75 -2.21 -1.46
N LEU A 106 4.37 -2.51 -0.33
CA LEU A 106 4.31 -3.79 0.37
C LEU A 106 3.52 -3.64 1.68
N SER A 107 2.48 -4.45 1.84
CA SER A 107 1.71 -4.52 3.10
C SER A 107 2.08 -5.79 3.88
N LEU A 108 2.40 -5.61 5.17
CA LEU A 108 2.84 -6.67 6.08
C LEU A 108 2.03 -6.66 7.38
N SER A 109 1.18 -7.68 7.58
CA SER A 109 0.31 -7.78 8.77
C SER A 109 0.90 -8.63 9.90
N SER A 110 1.97 -9.40 9.63
CA SER A 110 2.56 -10.36 10.57
C SER A 110 4.07 -10.17 10.77
N ASP A 111 4.51 -10.16 12.03
CA ASP A 111 5.91 -9.94 12.43
C ASP A 111 6.84 -11.07 11.94
N GLY A 112 6.33 -12.30 11.81
CA GLY A 112 7.12 -13.46 11.38
C GLY A 112 7.62 -13.37 9.92
N LEU A 113 7.12 -12.40 9.16
CA LEU A 113 7.41 -12.24 7.74
C LEU A 113 8.48 -11.17 7.47
N VAL A 114 8.96 -10.45 8.49
CA VAL A 114 9.99 -9.40 8.35
C VAL A 114 11.28 -9.89 7.65
N PRO A 115 11.84 -11.07 7.99
CA PRO A 115 13.01 -11.59 7.26
C PRO A 115 12.74 -11.86 5.78
N HIS A 116 11.54 -12.35 5.46
CA HIS A 116 11.12 -12.63 4.08
C HIS A 116 10.94 -11.35 3.28
N LEU A 117 10.50 -10.27 3.93
CA LEU A 117 10.32 -8.96 3.30
C LEU A 117 11.64 -8.39 2.79
N ARG A 118 12.74 -8.51 3.55
CA ARG A 118 14.07 -8.04 3.12
C ARG A 118 14.54 -8.74 1.85
N ASP A 119 14.46 -10.06 1.83
CA ASP A 119 14.88 -10.87 0.69
C ASP A 119 14.03 -10.55 -0.54
N GLU A 120 12.72 -10.37 -0.33
CA GLU A 120 11.80 -10.03 -1.41
C GLU A 120 12.07 -8.63 -1.98
N ILE A 121 12.26 -7.61 -1.14
CA ILE A 121 12.62 -6.26 -1.58
C ILE A 121 13.89 -6.29 -2.44
N THR A 122 14.90 -7.05 -2.01
CA THR A 122 16.16 -7.21 -2.76
C THR A 122 15.91 -7.84 -4.14
N ARG A 123 15.06 -8.87 -4.20
CA ARG A 123 14.71 -9.52 -5.47
C ARG A 123 13.92 -8.60 -6.39
N LEU A 124 12.95 -7.85 -5.87
CA LEU A 124 12.11 -6.92 -6.62
C LEU A 124 12.95 -5.81 -7.27
N ARG A 125 13.85 -5.18 -6.51
CA ARG A 125 14.77 -4.16 -7.04
C ARG A 125 15.64 -4.72 -8.18
N ARG A 126 16.14 -5.94 -8.04
CA ARG A 126 17.01 -6.58 -9.03
C ARG A 126 16.32 -6.84 -10.37
N VAL A 127 15.04 -7.22 -10.36
CA VAL A 127 14.29 -7.53 -11.59
C VAL A 127 13.56 -6.33 -12.18
N SER A 128 13.44 -5.25 -11.41
CA SER A 128 12.77 -4.03 -11.83
C SER A 128 13.43 -3.40 -13.06
N ARG A 129 12.60 -2.98 -14.03
CA ARG A 129 13.05 -2.12 -15.13
C ARG A 129 13.48 -0.74 -14.65
N ASN A 130 12.91 -0.27 -13.56
CA ASN A 130 13.31 0.98 -12.91
C ASN A 130 14.39 0.69 -11.86
N GLN A 131 15.63 1.10 -12.13
CA GLN A 131 16.75 0.94 -11.19
C GLN A 131 16.65 1.89 -9.98
N SER A 132 15.83 2.93 -10.10
CA SER A 132 15.49 3.86 -9.03
C SER A 132 14.19 3.51 -8.31
N LEU A 133 13.68 2.27 -8.48
CA LEU A 133 12.42 1.82 -7.86
C LEU A 133 12.41 2.17 -6.37
N ARG A 134 11.37 2.89 -5.92
CA ARG A 134 11.18 3.17 -4.49
C ARG A 134 10.30 2.11 -3.84
N VAL A 135 10.57 1.80 -2.59
CA VAL A 135 9.88 0.75 -1.83
C VAL A 135 9.21 1.38 -0.62
N LEU A 136 7.88 1.38 -0.64
CA LEU A 136 7.05 1.80 0.48
C LEU A 136 6.56 0.56 1.22
N VAL A 137 6.75 0.54 2.54
CA VAL A 137 6.22 -0.52 3.41
C VAL A 137 5.15 0.01 4.34
N GLY A 138 4.22 -0.86 4.74
CA GLY A 138 3.20 -0.52 5.71
C GLY A 138 2.71 -1.75 6.47
N GLY A 139 2.12 -1.52 7.64
CA GLY A 139 1.50 -2.54 8.47
C GLY A 139 2.01 -2.54 9.92
N PRO A 140 1.30 -3.24 10.81
CA PRO A 140 1.37 -3.04 12.25
C PRO A 140 2.71 -3.45 12.90
N CYS A 141 3.55 -4.22 12.20
CA CYS A 141 4.89 -4.57 12.65
C CYS A 141 5.83 -3.34 12.71
N PHE A 142 5.61 -2.36 11.84
CA PHE A 142 6.38 -1.10 11.83
C PHE A 142 5.88 -0.13 12.90
N ASP A 143 4.56 -0.07 13.16
CA ASP A 143 3.98 0.74 14.24
C ASP A 143 4.48 0.31 15.63
N ARG A 144 4.62 -1.00 15.85
CA ARG A 144 5.10 -1.55 17.12
C ARG A 144 6.61 -1.41 17.32
N GLY A 145 7.36 -1.04 16.28
CA GLY A 145 8.82 -1.01 16.31
C GLY A 145 9.47 -2.39 16.23
N ASP A 146 8.71 -3.42 15.85
CA ASP A 146 9.22 -4.79 15.66
C ASP A 146 10.06 -4.90 14.36
N ALA A 147 9.85 -3.99 13.42
CA ALA A 147 10.59 -3.87 12.17
C ALA A 147 11.09 -2.44 11.95
N ASP A 148 12.35 -2.31 11.53
CA ASP A 148 12.94 -1.04 11.10
C ASP A 148 12.98 -0.94 9.57
N ILE A 149 12.69 0.24 9.03
CA ILE A 149 12.63 0.54 7.59
C ILE A 149 13.96 0.20 6.91
N GLY A 150 15.06 0.66 7.49
CA GLY A 150 16.41 0.40 6.99
C GLY A 150 16.77 -1.08 7.06
N SER A 151 16.33 -1.76 8.11
CA SER A 151 16.57 -3.20 8.27
C SER A 151 15.91 -4.04 7.19
N VAL A 152 14.82 -3.62 6.55
CA VAL A 152 14.18 -4.36 5.45
C VAL A 152 14.60 -3.87 4.06
N GLY A 153 15.35 -2.77 3.98
CA GLY A 153 15.75 -2.15 2.70
C GLY A 153 14.64 -1.36 2.01
N ALA A 154 13.63 -0.94 2.79
CA ALA A 154 12.59 -0.05 2.33
C ALA A 154 13.08 1.40 2.32
N ASP A 155 12.41 2.23 1.53
CA ASP A 155 12.75 3.66 1.40
C ASP A 155 11.91 4.53 2.34
N ALA A 156 10.67 4.11 2.62
CA ALA A 156 9.80 4.79 3.54
C ALA A 156 8.75 3.84 4.14
N TYR A 157 8.11 4.34 5.19
CA TYR A 157 7.02 3.71 5.89
C TYR A 157 5.77 4.59 5.79
N ALA A 158 4.61 3.97 5.54
CA ALA A 158 3.32 4.61 5.67
C ALA A 158 2.51 3.96 6.81
N PRO A 159 2.07 4.73 7.83
CA PRO A 159 1.29 4.20 8.95
C PRO A 159 -0.14 3.81 8.56
N ASP A 160 -0.66 4.41 7.50
CA ASP A 160 -2.01 4.14 7.03
C ASP A 160 -2.12 4.36 5.52
N ALA A 161 -3.24 3.91 4.94
CA ALA A 161 -3.43 3.99 3.51
C ALA A 161 -3.56 5.44 3.00
N TRP A 162 -4.03 6.40 3.81
CA TRP A 162 -4.33 7.76 3.37
C TRP A 162 -3.08 8.66 3.43
N SER A 163 -2.14 8.37 4.33
CA SER A 163 -0.82 9.01 4.33
C SER A 163 0.12 8.42 3.25
N ALA A 164 -0.12 7.19 2.81
CA ALA A 164 0.76 6.48 1.88
C ALA A 164 1.03 7.21 0.54
N PRO A 165 0.04 7.83 -0.15
CA PRO A 165 0.32 8.58 -1.38
C PRO A 165 1.25 9.77 -1.16
N THR A 166 1.05 10.54 -0.10
CA THR A 166 1.90 11.70 0.23
C THR A 166 3.35 11.26 0.45
N VAL A 167 3.55 10.22 1.27
CA VAL A 167 4.90 9.65 1.52
C VAL A 167 5.52 9.12 0.22
N ALA A 168 4.73 8.49 -0.64
CA ALA A 168 5.19 8.00 -1.93
C ALA A 168 5.60 9.14 -2.88
N GLU A 169 4.90 10.28 -2.85
CA GLU A 169 5.26 11.45 -3.65
C GLU A 169 6.59 12.06 -3.21
N GLU A 170 6.79 12.18 -1.89
CA GLU A 170 8.03 12.70 -1.30
C GLU A 170 9.25 11.86 -1.75
N ILE A 171 9.20 10.54 -1.58
CA ILE A 171 10.33 9.66 -1.94
C ILE A 171 10.59 9.58 -3.45
N VAL A 172 9.57 9.80 -4.30
CA VAL A 172 9.75 9.87 -5.76
C VAL A 172 10.32 11.23 -6.17
N HIS A 173 9.94 12.30 -5.48
CA HIS A 173 10.46 13.63 -5.75
C HIS A 173 11.94 13.75 -5.34
N GLU A 174 12.32 13.20 -4.19
CA GLU A 174 13.72 13.10 -3.75
C GLU A 174 14.59 12.37 -4.78
N GLU A 175 14.10 11.25 -5.32
CA GLU A 175 14.79 10.47 -6.35
C GLU A 175 15.02 11.28 -7.63
N LYS A 176 14.00 12.01 -8.10
CA LYS A 176 14.13 12.88 -9.28
C LYS A 176 15.15 14.00 -9.07
N LEU A 177 15.23 14.56 -7.86
CA LEU A 177 16.23 15.58 -7.53
C LEU A 177 17.65 15.01 -7.54
N ILE A 178 17.84 13.80 -6.99
CA ILE A 178 19.12 13.10 -7.00
C ILE A 178 19.54 12.78 -8.44
N CYS A 179 18.64 12.23 -9.25
CA CYS A 179 18.88 11.91 -10.66
C CYS A 179 19.13 13.16 -11.52
N ALA A 180 18.55 14.31 -11.15
CA ALA A 180 18.81 15.60 -11.78
C ALA A 180 20.14 16.25 -11.33
N GLY A 181 20.88 15.64 -10.40
CA GLY A 181 22.14 16.18 -9.87
C GLY A 181 21.95 17.36 -8.91
N ILE A 182 20.76 17.53 -8.35
CA ILE A 182 20.43 18.59 -7.40
C ILE A 182 20.63 18.01 -6.00
N SER A 183 21.80 18.25 -5.41
CA SER A 183 22.12 17.81 -4.05
C SER A 183 21.30 18.61 -3.04
N ILE A 184 20.34 17.96 -2.36
CA ILE A 184 19.61 18.55 -1.24
C ILE A 184 20.57 18.51 -0.04
N SER A 185 21.09 19.66 0.36
CA SER A 185 22.02 19.83 1.50
C SER A 185 21.29 20.29 2.75
#